data_AF-A0A836X9J6-F1
#
_entry.id   AF-A0A836X9J6-F1
#
_cell.length_a   1.000
_cell.length_b   1.000
_cell.length_c   1.000
_cell.angle_alpha   90.00
_cell.angle_beta   90.00
_cell.angle_gamma   90.00
#
_symmetry.space_group_name_H-M   'P 1'
#
loop_
_entity.id
_entity.type
_entity.pdbx_description
1 polymer ?
#
loop_
_entity_poly.entity_id
_entity_poly.type
_entity_poly.pdbx_seq_one_letter_code
_entity_poly.pdbx_strand_id
1 'polypeptide(L)'
;MVEAFLQTSHCTISTLTPIHMGCGEDYYPTNYVIKNQRLYHFNENGLIKGLSSIDIKELVRISEQRGSDSLTVLQAFIFDKADKLIPYATHSVVVTAEIESFYLSRIKRSTDKENIKDKKTNLQIDLS
;
A
#
# COMPACT_ATOMS: atom_id res chain seq x y z
N MET A 1 16.59 -57.14 -18.09
CA MET A 1 15.64 -56.33 -17.32
C MET A 1 15.79 -54.90 -17.81
N VAL A 2 14.75 -54.33 -18.43
CA VAL A 2 14.83 -52.98 -19.00
C VAL A 2 14.50 -52.01 -17.87
N GLU A 3 15.48 -51.22 -17.42
CA GLU A 3 15.22 -50.14 -16.47
C GLU A 3 14.32 -49.09 -17.12
N ALA A 4 13.33 -48.61 -16.37
CA ALA A 4 12.47 -47.53 -16.83
C ALA A 4 13.32 -46.26 -16.99
N PHE A 5 13.28 -45.67 -18.19
CA PHE A 5 14.03 -44.46 -18.54
C PHE A 5 13.73 -43.26 -17.61
N LEU A 6 12.52 -43.19 -17.05
CA LEU A 6 12.13 -42.21 -16.04
C LEU A 6 11.75 -42.90 -14.74
N GLN A 7 12.34 -42.43 -13.64
CA GLN A 7 11.92 -42.78 -12.28
C GLN A 7 11.29 -41.57 -11.60
N THR A 8 10.10 -41.77 -11.04
CA THR A 8 9.38 -40.74 -10.29
C THR A 8 9.47 -41.05 -8.80
N SER A 9 9.81 -40.05 -8.01
CA SER A 9 9.86 -40.14 -6.54
C SER A 9 8.95 -39.10 -5.93
N HIS A 10 8.22 -39.50 -4.89
CA HIS A 10 7.38 -38.59 -4.12
C HIS A 10 8.21 -37.93 -3.02
N CYS A 11 8.18 -36.60 -2.93
CA CYS A 11 8.87 -35.82 -1.90
C CYS A 11 7.86 -35.04 -1.08
N THR A 12 7.95 -35.13 0.26
CA THR A 12 7.16 -34.33 1.19
C THR A 12 8.06 -33.27 1.81
N ILE A 13 7.64 -32.02 1.76
CA ILE A 13 8.41 -30.88 2.26
C ILE A 13 7.70 -30.33 3.50
N SER A 14 8.45 -30.15 4.58
CA SER A 14 8.01 -29.43 5.79
C SER A 14 8.95 -28.26 6.05
N THR A 15 8.41 -27.06 6.18
CA THR A 15 9.20 -25.85 6.36
C THR A 15 9.43 -25.59 7.85
N LEU A 16 10.69 -25.54 8.28
CA LEU A 16 11.06 -25.16 9.65
C LEU A 16 11.25 -23.64 9.82
N THR A 17 11.29 -22.92 8.70
CA THR A 17 11.44 -21.46 8.62
C THR A 17 10.57 -20.91 7.49
N PRO A 18 10.29 -19.59 7.46
CA PRO A 18 9.61 -18.97 6.33
C PRO A 18 10.35 -19.24 5.02
N ILE A 19 9.61 -19.69 4.01
CA ILE A 19 10.11 -19.86 2.65
C ILE A 19 9.52 -18.75 1.78
N HIS A 20 10.39 -18.04 1.06
CA HIS A 20 9.97 -17.08 0.04
C HIS A 20 10.28 -17.68 -1.34
N MET A 21 9.23 -17.93 -2.12
CA MET A 21 9.36 -18.26 -3.54
C MET A 21 8.85 -17.06 -4.35
N GLY A 22 9.72 -16.45 -5.14
CA GLY A 22 9.36 -15.26 -5.90
C GLY A 22 8.30 -15.59 -6.97
N CYS A 23 7.18 -14.87 -6.95
CA CYS A 23 6.17 -14.93 -8.01
C CYS A 23 6.39 -13.89 -9.12
N GLY A 24 7.44 -13.07 -9.01
CA GLY A 24 7.71 -11.97 -9.96
C GLY A 24 6.80 -10.76 -9.80
N GLU A 25 5.96 -10.72 -8.76
CA GLU A 25 5.11 -9.57 -8.41
C GLU A 25 5.68 -8.83 -7.19
N ASP A 26 5.67 -7.50 -7.24
CA ASP A 26 6.12 -6.62 -6.16
C ASP A 26 4.94 -5.90 -5.49
N TYR A 27 5.02 -5.73 -4.17
CA TYR A 27 4.08 -4.89 -3.43
C TYR A 27 4.50 -3.43 -3.53
N TYR A 28 3.86 -2.69 -4.43
CA TYR A 28 4.01 -1.24 -4.47
C TYR A 28 3.25 -0.60 -3.31
N PRO A 29 3.83 0.40 -2.61
CA PRO A 29 3.15 1.12 -1.53
C PRO A 29 1.85 1.82 -1.92
N THR A 30 1.57 1.96 -3.22
CA THR A 30 0.34 2.51 -3.80
C THR A 30 -0.76 1.47 -3.98
N ASN A 31 -0.45 0.20 -3.78
CA ASN A 31 -1.31 -0.93 -4.13
C ASN A 31 -1.71 -1.74 -2.90
N TYR A 32 -1.53 -1.19 -1.69
CA TYR A 32 -2.06 -1.81 -0.49
C TYR A 32 -2.39 -0.81 0.61
N VAL A 33 -3.25 -1.24 1.53
CA VAL A 33 -3.48 -0.58 2.82
C VAL A 33 -3.34 -1.59 3.94
N ILE A 34 -2.82 -1.15 5.08
CA ILE A 34 -2.80 -1.96 6.30
C ILE A 34 -3.83 -1.38 7.28
N LYS A 35 -4.85 -2.17 7.61
CA LYS A 35 -5.90 -1.78 8.55
C LYS A 35 -6.43 -3.01 9.29
N ASN A 36 -6.64 -2.90 10.59
CA ASN A 36 -7.12 -3.98 11.45
C ASN A 36 -6.19 -5.21 11.39
N GLN A 37 -4.88 -5.02 11.53
CA GLN A 37 -3.85 -6.07 11.50
C GLN A 37 -3.86 -6.93 10.22
N ARG A 38 -4.32 -6.37 9.10
CA ARG A 38 -4.29 -7.02 7.78
C ARG A 38 -3.79 -6.07 6.71
N LEU A 39 -2.93 -6.58 5.84
CA LEU A 39 -2.55 -5.94 4.60
C LEU A 39 -3.55 -6.37 3.52
N TYR A 40 -4.20 -5.40 2.88
CA TYR A 40 -5.10 -5.61 1.75
C TYR A 40 -4.42 -5.11 0.49
N HIS A 41 -4.21 -5.99 -0.48
CA HIS A 41 -3.58 -5.66 -1.76
C HIS A 41 -4.63 -5.40 -2.84
N PHE A 42 -4.38 -4.42 -3.70
CA PHE A 42 -5.22 -4.02 -4.81
C PHE A 42 -4.44 -4.10 -6.12
N ASN A 43 -5.08 -4.62 -7.16
CA ASN A 43 -4.63 -4.35 -8.52
C ASN A 43 -5.32 -3.08 -9.05
N GLU A 44 -4.96 -2.67 -10.26
CA GLU A 44 -5.51 -1.49 -10.94
C GLU A 44 -7.05 -1.52 -11.02
N ASN A 45 -7.62 -2.70 -11.29
CA ASN A 45 -9.07 -2.88 -11.36
C ASN A 45 -9.75 -2.66 -9.99
N GLY A 46 -9.12 -3.12 -8.91
CA GLY A 46 -9.60 -2.90 -7.54
C GLY A 46 -9.62 -1.41 -7.18
N LEU A 47 -8.57 -0.68 -7.57
CA LEU A 47 -8.49 0.78 -7.39
C LEU A 47 -9.59 1.50 -8.18
N ILE A 48 -9.77 1.17 -9.46
CA ILE A 48 -10.78 1.81 -10.33
C ILE A 48 -12.21 1.56 -9.82
N LYS A 49 -12.49 0.38 -9.28
CA LYS A 49 -13.82 0.03 -8.73
C LYS A 49 -14.11 0.68 -7.38
N GLY A 50 -13.09 0.83 -6.53
CA GLY A 50 -13.25 1.39 -5.19
C GLY A 50 -13.20 2.93 -5.14
N LEU A 51 -12.60 3.58 -6.14
CA LEU A 51 -12.48 5.03 -6.22
C LEU A 51 -13.54 5.64 -7.13
N SER A 52 -14.09 6.79 -6.74
CA SER A 52 -14.96 7.56 -7.63
C SER A 52 -14.15 8.29 -8.71
N SER A 53 -14.81 8.79 -9.77
CA SER A 53 -14.14 9.59 -10.79
C SER A 53 -13.49 10.86 -10.25
N ILE A 54 -13.99 11.40 -9.14
CA ILE A 54 -13.40 12.55 -8.43
C ILE A 54 -12.14 12.10 -7.69
N ASP A 55 -12.21 10.97 -6.98
CA ASP A 55 -11.06 10.41 -6.27
C ASP A 55 -9.91 10.06 -7.23
N ILE A 56 -10.21 9.53 -8.42
CA ILE A 56 -9.21 9.23 -9.44
C ILE A 56 -8.53 10.50 -9.95
N LYS A 57 -9.30 11.58 -10.22
CA LYS A 57 -8.72 12.86 -10.65
C LYS A 57 -7.79 13.43 -9.57
N GLU A 58 -8.18 13.32 -8.32
CA GLU A 58 -7.34 13.77 -7.20
C GLU A 58 -6.10 12.89 -7.03
N LEU A 59 -6.23 11.57 -7.18
CA LEU A 59 -5.10 10.64 -7.17
C LEU A 59 -4.06 10.99 -8.24
N VAL A 60 -4.52 11.28 -9.48
CA VAL A 60 -3.65 11.74 -10.57
C VAL A 60 -2.97 13.04 -10.20
N ARG A 61 -3.73 14.04 -9.72
CA ARG A 61 -3.19 15.34 -9.29
C ARG A 61 -2.09 15.19 -8.23
N ILE A 62 -2.30 14.33 -7.23
CA ILE A 62 -1.30 14.04 -6.18
C ILE A 62 -0.08 13.33 -6.77
N SER A 63 -0.28 12.38 -7.69
CA SER A 63 0.82 11.63 -8.31
C SER A 63 1.76 12.50 -9.16
N GLU A 64 1.24 13.58 -9.75
CA GLU A 64 2.00 14.53 -10.56
C GLU A 64 2.82 15.51 -9.70
N GLN A 65 2.54 15.60 -8.40
CA GLN A 65 3.29 16.47 -7.49
C GLN A 65 4.73 15.97 -7.33
N ARG A 66 5.69 16.85 -7.62
CA ARG A 66 7.11 16.58 -7.42
C ARG A 66 7.57 17.06 -6.05
N GLY A 67 8.23 16.18 -5.30
CA GLY A 67 8.80 16.51 -4.00
C GLY A 67 9.17 15.28 -3.19
N SER A 68 9.93 15.47 -2.11
CA SER A 68 10.37 14.38 -1.22
C SER A 68 9.23 13.68 -0.48
N ASP A 69 8.08 14.36 -0.32
CA ASP A 69 6.96 13.86 0.47
C ASP A 69 5.79 13.33 -0.40
N SER A 70 5.87 13.40 -1.74
CA SER A 70 4.74 13.09 -2.65
C SER A 70 4.22 11.65 -2.52
N LEU A 71 5.12 10.67 -2.40
CA LEU A 71 4.74 9.27 -2.18
C LEU A 71 3.98 9.07 -0.86
N THR A 72 4.31 9.84 0.17
CA THR A 72 3.68 9.69 1.48
C THR A 72 2.31 10.38 1.51
N VAL A 73 2.14 11.50 0.80
CA VAL A 73 0.82 12.11 0.55
C VAL A 73 -0.08 11.16 -0.23
N LEU A 74 0.46 10.53 -1.28
CA LEU A 74 -0.26 9.53 -2.07
C LEU A 74 -0.72 8.34 -1.20
N GLN A 75 0.15 7.82 -0.35
CA GLN A 75 -0.19 6.75 0.60
C GLN A 75 -1.26 7.19 1.60
N ALA A 76 -1.18 8.42 2.12
CA ALA A 76 -2.18 8.95 3.03
C ALA A 76 -3.57 9.06 2.36
N PHE A 77 -3.61 9.51 1.10
CA PHE A 77 -4.83 9.55 0.32
C PHE A 77 -5.44 8.16 0.12
N ILE A 78 -4.64 7.17 -0.26
CA ILE A 78 -5.10 5.79 -0.45
C ILE A 78 -5.61 5.21 0.88
N PHE A 79 -4.92 5.50 1.99
CA PHE A 79 -5.34 5.07 3.32
C PHE A 79 -6.66 5.71 3.76
N ASP A 80 -6.91 6.99 3.47
CA ASP A 80 -8.19 7.66 3.72
C ASP A 80 -9.35 6.97 2.99
N LYS A 81 -9.09 6.38 1.82
CA LYS A 81 -10.08 5.61 1.04
C LYS A 81 -10.12 4.12 1.38
N ALA A 82 -9.40 3.66 2.41
CA ALA A 82 -9.26 2.24 2.73
C ALA A 82 -10.62 1.50 2.83
N ASP A 83 -11.61 2.08 3.50
CA ASP A 83 -12.93 1.43 3.67
C ASP A 83 -13.67 1.19 2.35
N LYS A 84 -13.45 2.05 1.35
CA LYS A 84 -14.02 1.87 0.00
C LYS A 84 -13.22 0.87 -0.84
N LEU A 85 -11.92 0.78 -0.60
CA LEU A 85 -10.99 -0.05 -1.36
C LEU A 85 -11.00 -1.51 -0.90
N ILE A 86 -11.04 -1.76 0.41
CA ILE A 86 -10.95 -3.10 1.03
C ILE A 86 -11.85 -4.15 0.37
N PRO A 87 -13.14 -3.87 0.05
CA PRO A 87 -14.02 -4.84 -0.62
C PRO A 87 -13.51 -5.33 -1.99
N TYR A 88 -12.61 -4.58 -2.63
CA TYR A 88 -12.04 -4.89 -3.93
C TYR A 88 -10.59 -5.39 -3.86
N ALA A 89 -10.10 -5.74 -2.66
CA ALA A 89 -8.78 -6.33 -2.49
C ALA A 89 -8.68 -7.67 -3.22
N THR A 90 -7.57 -7.89 -3.94
CA THR A 90 -7.28 -9.15 -4.62
C THR A 90 -6.98 -10.26 -3.61
N HIS A 91 -6.28 -9.91 -2.53
CA HIS A 91 -5.95 -10.81 -1.43
C HIS A 91 -5.62 -10.01 -0.17
N SER A 92 -5.57 -10.71 0.96
CA SER A 92 -5.15 -10.14 2.23
C SER A 92 -4.22 -11.05 3.00
N VAL A 93 -3.31 -10.46 3.77
CA VAL A 93 -2.35 -11.17 4.62
C VAL A 93 -2.43 -10.59 6.03
N VAL A 94 -2.40 -11.46 7.04
CA VAL A 94 -2.34 -11.02 8.44
C VAL A 94 -0.97 -10.40 8.70
N VAL A 95 -0.95 -9.27 9.39
CA VAL A 95 0.27 -8.62 9.85
C VAL A 95 0.25 -8.49 11.36
N THR A 96 1.41 -8.29 11.97
CA THR A 96 1.49 -8.02 13.40
C THR A 96 1.07 -6.58 13.70
N ALA A 97 0.69 -6.32 14.96
CA ALA A 97 0.32 -4.98 15.41
C ALA A 97 1.48 -3.97 15.28
N GLU A 98 2.73 -4.44 15.40
CA GLU A 98 3.94 -3.63 15.21
C GLU A 98 4.09 -3.17 13.76
N ILE A 99 3.81 -4.05 12.80
CA ILE A 99 3.85 -3.71 11.37
C ILE A 99 2.76 -2.69 11.02
N GLU A 100 1.55 -2.86 11.53
CA GLU A 100 0.48 -1.88 11.36
C GLU A 100 0.85 -0.53 11.99
N SER A 101 1.38 -0.53 13.21
CA SER A 101 1.83 0.69 13.88
C SER A 101 2.93 1.41 13.12
N PHE A 102 3.89 0.65 12.58
CA PHE A 102 4.97 1.18 11.75
C PHE A 102 4.43 1.82 10.47
N TYR A 103 3.50 1.15 9.78
CA TYR A 103 2.82 1.68 8.59
C TYR A 103 2.08 2.99 8.89
N LEU A 104 1.27 3.02 9.94
CA LEU A 104 0.52 4.22 10.36
C LEU A 104 1.45 5.38 10.75
N SER A 105 2.61 5.11 11.35
CA SER A 105 3.59 6.15 11.72
C SER A 105 4.12 6.91 10.51
N ARG A 106 4.27 6.23 9.36
CA ARG A 106 4.75 6.85 8.11
C ARG A 106 3.69 7.72 7.46
N ILE A 107 2.43 7.27 7.47
CA ILE A 107 1.30 8.02 6.93
C ILE A 107 1.06 9.31 7.72
N LYS A 108 1.01 9.22 9.06
CA LYS A 108 0.74 10.38 9.94
C LYS A 108 1.78 11.50 9.81
N ARG A 109 3.06 11.15 9.58
CA ARG A 109 4.14 12.13 9.39
C ARG A 109 3.89 13.07 8.20
N SER A 110 3.11 12.67 7.20
CA SER A 110 2.76 13.56 6.08
C SER A 110 1.66 14.55 6.40
N THR A 111 0.62 14.12 7.12
CA THR A 111 -0.52 14.97 7.47
C THR A 111 -0.11 16.16 8.33
N ASP A 112 0.88 15.97 9.22
CA ASP A 112 1.41 17.03 10.08
C ASP A 112 2.28 18.04 9.28
N LYS A 113 3.03 17.57 8.27
CA LYS A 113 3.88 18.44 7.44
C LYS A 113 3.07 19.33 6.50
N GLU A 114 1.98 18.82 5.92
CA GLU A 114 1.07 19.65 5.10
C GLU A 114 0.40 20.75 5.94
N ASN A 115 -0.06 20.41 7.16
CA ASN A 115 -0.60 21.39 8.11
C ASN A 115 0.39 22.52 8.45
N ILE A 116 1.69 22.23 8.50
CA ILE A 116 2.73 23.24 8.76
C ILE A 116 2.95 24.15 7.53
N LYS A 117 2.85 23.63 6.30
CA LYS A 117 2.96 24.45 5.09
C LYS A 117 1.77 25.38 4.91
N ASP A 118 0.55 24.89 5.13
CA ASP A 118 -0.68 25.70 5.01
C ASP A 118 -0.75 26.82 6.06
N LYS A 119 -0.15 26.63 7.24
CA LYS A 119 -0.03 27.69 8.26
C LYS A 119 0.97 28.79 7.91
N LYS A 120 2.02 28.50 7.13
CA LYS A 120 3.04 29.52 6.77
C LYS A 120 2.60 30.46 5.66
N THR A 121 1.63 30.06 4.83
CA THR A 121 1.11 30.90 3.75
C THR A 121 0.07 31.93 4.23
N ASN A 122 -0.41 31.81 5.48
CA ASN A 122 -1.43 32.70 6.08
C ASN A 122 -0.85 33.73 7.08
N LEU A 123 0.48 33.86 7.18
CA LEU A 123 1.14 34.96 7.90
C LEU A 123 1.80 35.91 6.89
N GLN A 124 1.00 36.62 6.09
CA GLN A 124 1.43 37.89 5.52
C GLN A 124 0.72 38.99 6.29
N ILE A 125 1.50 39.64 7.16
CA ILE A 125 1.07 40.58 8.19
C ILE A 125 0.69 41.89 7.50
N ASP A 126 -0.56 42.32 7.67
CA ASP A 126 -1.00 43.70 7.44
C ASP A 126 -0.17 44.62 8.33
N LEU A 127 0.67 45.45 7.70
CA LEU A 127 1.32 46.57 8.36
C LEU A 127 0.56 47.83 7.94
N SER A 128 -0.30 48.29 8.84
CA SER A 128 -0.91 49.63 8.83
C SER A 128 0.13 50.71 9.14
#